data_AF-A0A525BW62-F1
#
_entry.id   AF-A0A525BW62-F1
#
_cell.length_a   1.000
_cell.length_b   1.000
_cell.length_c   1.000
_cell.angle_alpha   90.00
_cell.angle_beta   90.00
_cell.angle_gamma   90.00
#
_symmetry.space_group_name_H-M   'P 1'
#
loop_
_entity.id
_entity.type
_entity.pdbx_description
1 polymer ?
#
loop_
_entity_poly.entity_id
_entity_poly.type
_entity_poly.pdbx_seq_one_letter_code
_entity_poly.pdbx_strand_id
1 'polypeptide(L)'
;MFDNSLELKEIKIDEKSPLFDTKNMFYKEFPSDFRQIRYFTLLVVQKAPPAIKELNLLEQQISEIIKNAVKHGNKNDPNKKVKVWYY
;
A
#
# COMPACT_ATOMS: atom_id res chain seq x y z
N MET A 1 25.79 32.03 12.12
CA MET A 1 25.71 30.74 12.81
C MET A 1 24.75 29.88 12.02
N PHE A 2 25.26 28.88 11.29
CA PHE A 2 24.41 27.93 10.59
C PHE A 2 23.96 26.88 11.61
N ASP A 3 22.65 26.79 11.83
CA ASP A 3 22.06 25.73 12.63
C ASP A 3 22.32 24.41 11.90
N ASN A 4 23.24 23.64 12.46
CA ASN A 4 23.73 22.38 11.92
C ASN A 4 23.08 21.22 12.69
N SER A 5 21.79 21.37 13.06
CA SER A 5 21.01 20.26 13.56
C SER A 5 20.86 19.24 12.43
N LEU A 6 21.73 18.23 12.43
CA LEU A 6 21.55 17.00 11.66
C LEU A 6 20.13 16.50 11.95
N GLU A 7 19.19 16.71 11.03
CA GLU A 7 17.90 16.04 11.07
C GLU A 7 18.20 14.54 11.01
N LEU A 8 18.28 13.90 12.17
CA LEU A 8 18.39 12.46 12.30
C LEU A 8 17.14 11.88 11.66
N LYS A 9 17.31 11.34 10.45
CA LYS A 9 16.26 10.60 9.76
C LYS A 9 16.03 9.31 10.53
N GLU A 10 15.05 9.34 11.43
CA GLU A 10 14.60 8.19 12.20
C GLU A 10 13.31 7.62 11.62
N ILE A 11 13.11 6.31 11.77
CA ILE A 11 11.82 5.68 11.50
C ILE A 11 10.95 5.97 12.73
N LYS A 12 9.96 6.86 12.57
CA LYS A 12 8.95 7.10 13.60
C LYS A 12 7.90 5.99 13.55
N ILE A 13 7.82 5.19 14.62
CA ILE A 13 6.80 4.16 14.80
C ILE A 13 5.72 4.76 15.70
N ASP A 14 4.64 5.24 15.10
CA ASP A 14 3.49 5.81 15.82
C ASP A 14 2.18 5.30 15.22
N GLU A 15 1.50 4.41 15.96
CA GLU A 15 0.21 3.84 15.56
C GLU A 15 -0.92 4.89 15.50
N LYS A 16 -0.72 6.06 16.10
CA LYS A 16 -1.68 7.18 16.07
C LYS A 16 -1.30 8.24 15.03
N SER A 17 -0.34 7.94 14.16
CA SER A 17 0.04 8.83 13.08
C SER A 17 -1.18 9.18 12.20
N PRO A 18 -1.42 10.46 11.88
CA PRO A 18 -2.46 10.86 10.94
C PRO A 18 -2.36 10.19 9.57
N LEU A 19 -1.18 9.66 9.20
CA LEU A 19 -0.98 8.88 7.97
C LEU A 19 -1.75 7.56 7.96
N PHE A 20 -2.23 7.09 9.11
CA PHE A 20 -3.10 5.92 9.24
C PHE A 20 -4.59 6.27 9.29
N ASP A 21 -4.99 7.54 9.14
CA ASP A 21 -6.41 7.89 9.03
C ASP A 21 -6.98 7.43 7.68
N THR A 22 -7.83 6.40 7.75
CA THR A 22 -8.46 5.81 6.57
C THR A 22 -9.81 6.44 6.20
N LYS A 23 -10.22 7.53 6.86
CA LYS A 23 -11.52 8.17 6.62
C LYS A 23 -11.63 8.64 5.18
N ASN A 24 -12.78 8.35 4.55
CA ASN A 24 -13.09 8.68 3.15
C ASN A 24 -12.18 8.03 2.09
N MET A 25 -11.33 7.06 2.46
CA MET A 25 -10.56 6.29 1.48
C MET A 25 -11.41 5.16 0.87
N PHE A 26 -11.15 4.85 -0.39
CA PHE A 26 -11.64 3.62 -1.01
C PHE A 26 -11.14 2.41 -0.22
N TYR A 27 -12.04 1.54 0.20
CA TYR A 27 -11.73 0.31 0.93
C TYR A 27 -12.05 -0.92 0.11
N LYS A 28 -11.12 -1.88 0.05
CA LYS A 28 -11.35 -3.19 -0.58
C LYS A 28 -10.58 -4.30 0.12
N GLU A 29 -11.20 -5.47 0.20
CA GLU A 29 -10.55 -6.70 0.64
C GLU A 29 -10.34 -7.66 -0.53
N PHE A 30 -9.20 -8.34 -0.52
CA PHE A 30 -8.85 -9.38 -1.47
C PHE A 30 -8.47 -10.67 -0.74
N PRO A 31 -8.73 -11.86 -1.30
CA PRO A 31 -8.18 -13.09 -0.74
C PRO A 31 -6.65 -13.06 -0.79
N SER A 32 -6.01 -13.69 0.19
CA SER A 32 -4.56 -13.85 0.24
C SER A 32 -4.12 -14.93 -0.77
N ASP A 33 -4.14 -14.58 -2.06
CA ASP A 33 -3.84 -15.48 -3.18
C ASP A 33 -2.76 -14.87 -4.09
N PHE A 34 -1.58 -15.48 -4.08
CA PHE A 34 -0.43 -15.03 -4.87
C PHE A 34 -0.71 -15.06 -6.38
N ARG A 35 -1.58 -15.97 -6.85
CA ARG A 35 -1.90 -16.14 -8.27
C ARG A 35 -2.71 -14.98 -8.83
N GLN A 36 -3.39 -14.23 -7.97
CA GLN A 36 -4.32 -13.17 -8.34
C GLN A 36 -3.77 -11.76 -8.07
N ILE A 37 -2.50 -11.62 -7.65
CA ILE A 37 -1.89 -10.32 -7.32
C ILE A 37 -2.08 -9.31 -8.46
N ARG A 38 -1.76 -9.67 -9.71
CA ARG A 38 -1.90 -8.75 -10.85
C ARG A 38 -3.33 -8.29 -11.07
N TYR A 39 -4.30 -9.19 -10.89
CA TYR A 39 -5.71 -8.84 -10.98
C TYR A 39 -6.12 -7.85 -9.88
N PHE A 40 -5.70 -8.07 -8.64
CA PHE A 40 -5.97 -7.16 -7.53
C PHE A 40 -5.33 -5.78 -7.72
N THR A 41 -4.09 -5.74 -8.22
CA THR A 41 -3.39 -4.49 -8.56
C THR A 41 -4.22 -3.65 -9.53
N LEU A 42 -4.72 -4.25 -10.61
CA LEU A 42 -5.52 -3.52 -11.61
C LEU A 42 -6.82 -2.97 -11.02
N LEU A 43 -7.48 -3.70 -10.12
CA LEU A 43 -8.68 -3.22 -9.44
C LEU A 43 -8.41 -1.99 -8.55
N VAL A 44 -7.24 -1.94 -7.90
CA VAL A 44 -6.83 -0.78 -7.10
C VAL A 44 -6.47 0.40 -8.01
N VAL A 45 -5.63 0.18 -9.03
CA VAL A 45 -5.19 1.22 -9.98
C VAL A 45 -6.38 1.85 -10.73
N GLN A 46 -7.47 1.11 -10.97
CA GLN A 46 -8.67 1.68 -11.58
C GLN A 46 -9.28 2.85 -10.79
N LYS A 47 -9.05 2.90 -9.46
CA LYS A 47 -9.50 3.99 -8.58
C LYS A 47 -8.55 5.18 -8.54
N ALA A 48 -7.35 5.05 -9.11
CA ALA A 48 -6.40 6.14 -9.19
C ALA A 48 -6.92 7.30 -10.07
N PRO A 49 -6.69 8.55 -9.65
CA PRO A 49 -6.94 9.71 -10.50
C PRO A 49 -6.21 9.58 -11.85
N PRO A 50 -6.82 10.00 -12.97
CA PRO A 50 -6.22 9.89 -14.30
C PRO A 50 -4.81 10.50 -14.39
N ALA A 51 -4.55 11.58 -13.64
CA ALA A 51 -3.27 12.28 -13.61
C ALA A 51 -2.06 11.43 -13.21
N ILE A 52 -2.27 10.33 -12.46
CA ILE A 52 -1.20 9.42 -12.03
C ILE A 52 -1.32 8.02 -12.65
N LYS A 53 -2.37 7.78 -13.43
CA LYS A 53 -2.76 6.46 -13.92
C LYS A 53 -1.92 5.97 -15.10
N GLU A 54 -1.25 6.88 -15.82
CA GLU A 54 -0.40 6.57 -16.97
C GLU A 54 1.01 6.07 -16.60
N LEU A 55 1.31 5.95 -15.30
CA LEU A 55 2.63 5.52 -14.84
C LEU A 55 2.65 4.01 -14.59
N ASN A 56 3.31 3.25 -15.48
CA ASN A 56 3.66 1.83 -15.26
C ASN A 56 4.28 1.59 -13.87
N LEU A 57 4.98 2.59 -13.32
CA LEU A 57 5.58 2.55 -11.99
C LEU A 57 4.54 2.39 -10.87
N LEU A 58 3.36 3.02 -10.97
CA LEU A 58 2.32 2.92 -9.93
C LEU A 58 1.77 1.49 -9.85
N GLU A 59 1.48 0.88 -11.01
CA GLU A 59 1.05 -0.52 -11.07
C GLU A 59 2.10 -1.45 -10.46
N GLN A 60 3.38 -1.25 -10.83
CA GLN A 60 4.49 -2.05 -10.29
C GLN A 60 4.60 -1.92 -8.76
N GLN A 61 4.53 -0.70 -8.23
CA GLN A 61 4.62 -0.46 -6.79
C GLN A 61 3.45 -1.09 -6.02
N ILE A 62 2.22 -0.93 -6.51
CA ILE A 62 1.04 -1.54 -5.88
C ILE A 62 1.12 -3.07 -5.93
N SER A 63 1.57 -3.63 -7.06
CA SER A 63 1.78 -5.08 -7.21
C SER A 63 2.76 -5.62 -6.17
N GLU A 64 3.88 -4.91 -5.96
CA GLU A 64 4.88 -5.28 -4.97
C GLU A 64 4.33 -5.23 -3.54
N ILE A 65 3.56 -4.19 -3.20
CA ILE A 65 2.93 -4.05 -1.88
C ILE A 65 1.93 -5.18 -1.62
N ILE A 66 1.05 -5.49 -2.58
CA ILE A 66 0.08 -6.59 -2.45
C ILE A 66 0.80 -7.93 -2.34
N LYS A 67 1.84 -8.17 -3.15
CA LYS A 67 2.67 -9.37 -3.06
C LYS A 67 3.28 -9.54 -1.67
N ASN A 68 3.80 -8.46 -1.10
CA ASN A 68 4.41 -8.48 0.24
C ASN A 68 3.36 -8.71 1.33
N ALA A 69 2.16 -8.14 1.19
CA ALA A 69 1.06 -8.41 2.10
C ALA A 69 0.65 -9.89 2.09
N VAL A 70 0.58 -10.54 0.92
CA VAL A 70 0.30 -11.99 0.81
C VAL A 70 1.45 -12.83 1.38
N LYS A 71 2.68 -12.61 0.87
CA LYS A 71 3.83 -13.48 1.15
C LYS A 71 4.38 -13.30 2.56
N HIS A 72 4.52 -12.07 3.01
CA HIS A 72 5.20 -11.73 4.27
C HIS A 72 4.21 -11.39 5.37
N GLY A 73 3.21 -10.55 5.10
CA GLY A 73 2.18 -10.19 6.08
C GLY A 73 1.30 -11.40 6.47
N ASN A 74 0.69 -12.03 5.47
CA ASN A 74 -0.21 -13.16 5.66
C ASN A 74 0.51 -14.52 5.67
N LYS A 75 1.82 -14.56 5.39
CA LYS A 75 2.63 -15.80 5.33
C LYS A 75 2.08 -16.84 4.36
N ASN A 76 1.51 -16.39 3.23
CA ASN A 76 0.80 -17.21 2.25
C ASN A 76 -0.41 -17.99 2.79
N ASP A 77 -0.98 -17.60 3.93
CA ASP A 77 -2.20 -18.23 4.46
C ASP A 77 -3.41 -17.83 3.60
N PRO A 78 -4.05 -18.79 2.88
CA PRO A 78 -5.16 -18.48 1.98
C PRO A 78 -6.44 -18.10 2.73
N ASN A 79 -6.53 -18.37 4.03
CA ASN A 79 -7.70 -18.01 4.85
C ASN A 79 -7.68 -16.54 5.27
N LYS A 80 -6.55 -15.85 5.11
CA LYS A 80 -6.42 -14.43 5.41
C LYS A 80 -6.86 -13.56 4.23
N LYS A 81 -7.07 -12.27 4.53
CA LYS A 81 -7.39 -11.24 3.55
C LYS A 81 -6.30 -10.18 3.51
N VAL A 82 -6.08 -9.59 2.34
CA VAL A 82 -5.34 -8.34 2.17
C VAL A 82 -6.36 -7.21 2.15
N LYS A 83 -6.12 -6.18 2.98
CA LYS A 83 -6.98 -5.01 3.09
C LYS A 83 -6.27 -3.81 2.47
N VAL A 84 -6.96 -3.10 1.59
CA VAL A 84 -6.41 -1.95 0.86
C VAL A 84 -7.27 -0.74 1.13
N TRP A 85 -6.61 0.35 1.50
CA TRP A 85 -7.18 1.70 1.55
C TRP A 85 -6.46 2.55 0.50
N TYR A 86 -7.22 3.28 -0.32
CA TYR A 86 -6.69 4.09 -1.41
C TYR A 86 -7.44 5.42 -1.53
N TYR A 87 -6.74 6.51 -1.84
CA TYR A 87 -7.32 7.86 -2.01
C TYR A 87 -7.56 8.18 -3.48
#